data_AF-A0A9W6PTF0-F1
#
_entry.id   AF-A0A9W6PTF0-F1
#
_cell.length_a   1.000
_cell.length_b   1.000
_cell.length_c   1.000
_cell.angle_alpha   90.00
_cell.angle_beta   90.00
_cell.angle_gamma   90.00
#
_symmetry.space_group_name_H-M   'P 1'
#
loop_
_entity.id
_entity.type
_entity.pdbx_description
1 polymer ?
#
loop_
_entity_poly.entity_id
_entity_poly.type
_entity_poly.pdbx_seq_one_letter_code
_entity_poly.pdbx_strand_id
1 'polypeptide(L)'
;MYCSTCGDERLFEQPPCPDGHGADCPERVCTECGAALLVGLPAGSAGTAAPSTGASAAPASAVSAAPAGTSSDLSATGRVAYQRAVA
;
A
#
# COMPACT_ATOMS: atom_id res chain seq x y z
N MET A 1 2.07 -0.24 21.38
CA MET A 1 2.70 0.58 20.31
C MET A 1 1.86 0.43 19.06
N TYR A 2 1.72 1.45 18.21
CA TYR A 2 0.83 1.35 17.04
C TYR A 2 1.49 0.59 15.87
N CYS A 3 0.76 -0.35 15.28
CA CYS A 3 1.17 -1.06 14.07
C CYS A 3 0.36 -0.54 12.87
N SER A 4 1.02 0.13 11.92
CA SER A 4 0.37 0.66 10.72
C SER A 4 -0.17 -0.43 9.79
N THR A 5 0.42 -1.63 9.78
CA THR A 5 -0.05 -2.76 8.98
C THR A 5 -1.33 -3.38 9.55
N CYS A 6 -1.43 -3.50 10.89
CA CYS A 6 -2.63 -4.02 11.55
C CYS A 6 -3.73 -2.98 11.69
N GLY A 7 -3.37 -1.70 11.78
CA GLY A 7 -4.31 -0.60 11.98
C GLY A 7 -4.60 -0.26 13.45
N ASP A 8 -3.94 -0.89 14.43
CA ASP A 8 -4.23 -0.73 15.87
C ASP A 8 -2.96 -0.81 16.73
N GLU A 9 -3.13 -0.65 18.05
CA GLU A 9 -2.11 -0.94 19.04
C GLU A 9 -1.80 -2.45 19.14
N ARG A 10 -0.51 -2.79 19.10
CA ARG A 10 0.00 -4.17 19.18
C ARG A 10 1.19 -4.28 20.13
N LEU A 11 1.48 -5.52 20.51
CA LEU A 11 2.71 -5.91 21.19
C LEU A 11 3.83 -6.08 20.18
N PHE A 12 5.03 -5.69 20.58
CA PHE A 12 6.22 -5.81 19.77
C PHE A 12 7.32 -6.52 20.55
N GLU A 13 7.95 -7.50 19.93
CA GLU A 13 9.10 -8.21 20.47
C GLU A 13 10.38 -7.82 19.74
N GLN A 14 11.52 -8.14 20.36
CA GLN A 14 12.82 -7.92 19.76
C GLN A 14 13.32 -9.25 19.17
N PRO A 15 13.42 -9.36 17.84
CA PRO A 15 13.92 -10.58 17.22
C PRO A 15 15.43 -10.73 17.50
N PRO A 16 15.99 -11.95 17.31
CA PRO A 16 17.42 -12.15 17.31
C PRO A 16 18.07 -11.24 16.26
N CYS A 17 18.95 -10.35 16.71
CA CYS A 17 19.54 -9.29 15.91
C CYS A 17 20.92 -9.75 15.38
N PRO A 18 21.09 -10.06 14.08
CA PRO A 18 22.34 -10.57 13.52
C PRO A 18 23.46 -9.53 13.54
N ASP A 19 23.12 -8.24 13.62
CA ASP A 19 24.06 -7.13 13.72
C ASP A 19 24.79 -7.04 15.07
N GLY A 20 24.45 -7.92 16.02
CA GLY A 20 25.19 -8.04 17.29
C GLY A 20 24.80 -7.02 18.36
N HIS A 21 23.69 -6.29 18.19
CA HIS A 21 23.22 -5.31 19.18
C HIS A 21 22.61 -5.94 20.45
N GLY A 22 22.39 -7.26 20.47
CA GLY A 22 21.86 -7.97 21.64
C GLY A 22 20.53 -7.37 22.11
N ALA A 23 20.43 -7.04 23.40
CA ALA A 23 19.25 -6.42 24.01
C ALA A 23 19.04 -4.94 23.64
N ASP A 24 20.07 -4.27 23.11
CA ASP A 24 19.99 -2.86 22.68
C ASP A 24 19.57 -2.72 21.20
N CYS A 25 19.23 -3.83 20.52
CA CYS A 25 18.80 -3.78 19.13
C CYS A 25 17.54 -2.89 19.01
N PRO A 26 17.56 -1.87 18.14
CA PRO A 26 16.45 -0.93 17.97
C PRO A 26 15.28 -1.55 17.22
N GLU A 27 15.44 -2.74 16.63
CA GLU A 27 14.39 -3.41 15.88
C GLU A 27 13.33 -3.99 16.83
N ARG A 28 12.06 -3.76 16.47
CA ARG A 28 10.88 -4.26 17.16
C ARG A 28 9.90 -4.81 16.13
N VAL A 29 9.49 -6.06 16.30
CA VAL A 29 8.61 -6.79 15.37
C VAL A 29 7.24 -7.03 16.00
N CYS A 30 6.18 -6.74 15.27
CA CYS A 30 4.81 -6.98 15.71
C CYS A 30 4.59 -8.48 15.88
N THR A 31 4.17 -8.92 17.06
CA THR A 31 4.00 -10.35 17.37
C THR A 31 2.85 -11.01 16.58
N GLU A 32 1.98 -10.21 15.97
CA GLU A 32 0.83 -10.69 15.19
C GLU A 32 1.13 -10.78 13.69
N CYS A 33 1.63 -9.69 13.10
CA CYS A 33 1.78 -9.58 11.63
C CYS A 33 3.24 -9.62 11.14
N GLY A 34 4.23 -9.56 12.03
CA GLY A 34 5.64 -9.55 11.66
C GLY A 34 6.19 -8.22 11.13
N ALA A 35 5.40 -7.13 11.14
CA ALA A 35 5.89 -5.81 10.73
C ALA A 35 6.96 -5.29 11.70
N ALA A 36 8.09 -4.81 11.18
CA ALA A 36 9.20 -4.28 11.95
C ALA A 36 9.22 -2.74 11.99
N LEU A 37 9.59 -2.17 13.14
CA LEU A 37 9.90 -0.75 13.29
C LEU A 37 11.13 -0.54 14.16
N LEU A 38 11.76 0.62 13.98
CA LEU A 38 12.98 1.03 14.69
C LEU A 38 12.64 1.97 15.84
N VAL A 39 13.06 1.63 17.06
CA VAL A 39 12.84 2.42 18.29
C VAL A 39 14.19 2.86 18.86
N GLY A 40 14.23 4.04 19.47
CA GLY A 40 15.42 4.49 20.22
C GLY A 40 16.63 4.90 19.38
N LEU A 41 16.51 5.01 18.04
CA LEU A 41 17.58 5.60 17.25
C LEU A 41 17.79 7.07 17.67
N PRO A 42 19.04 7.50 17.92
CA PRO A 42 19.30 8.91 18.16
C PRO A 42 18.82 9.70 16.94
N ALA A 43 18.15 10.83 17.19
CA ALA A 43 17.52 11.68 16.17
C ALA A 43 18.51 12.34 15.17
N GLY A 44 19.74 11.85 15.08
CA GLY A 44 20.82 12.36 14.24
C GLY A 44 21.41 11.34 13.26
N SER A 45 20.88 10.12 13.17
CA SER A 45 21.32 9.13 12.17
C SER A 45 20.52 9.22 10.87
N ALA A 46 20.03 10.41 10.51
CA ALA A 46 19.75 10.70 9.12
C ALA A 46 21.13 10.82 8.45
N GLY A 47 21.72 9.68 8.09
CA GLY A 47 22.86 9.66 7.18
C GLY A 47 22.50 10.60 6.03
N THR A 48 23.40 11.53 5.70
CA THR A 48 23.13 12.56 4.69
C THR A 48 22.47 11.87 3.50
N ALA A 49 21.17 12.08 3.33
CA ALA A 49 20.46 11.53 2.20
C ALA A 49 21.03 12.33 1.04
N ALA A 50 22.05 11.76 0.38
CA ALA A 50 22.47 12.24 -0.91
C ALA A 50 21.18 12.37 -1.72
N PRO A 51 20.93 13.52 -2.35
CA PRO A 51 19.67 13.74 -3.03
C PRO A 51 19.46 12.59 -3.99
N SER A 52 18.40 11.82 -3.76
CA SER A 52 17.84 10.92 -4.76
C SER A 52 17.31 11.80 -5.88
N THR A 53 18.21 12.29 -6.74
CA THR A 53 17.86 12.87 -8.03
C THR A 53 17.53 11.70 -8.94
N GLY A 54 16.45 11.00 -8.59
CA GLY A 54 15.97 9.78 -9.22
C GLY A 54 14.48 9.91 -9.50
N ALA A 55 14.15 10.88 -10.35
CA ALA A 55 13.00 10.95 -11.22
C ALA A 55 11.66 10.37 -10.71
N SER A 56 10.80 11.26 -10.21
CA SER A 56 9.38 11.19 -10.56
C SER A 56 9.26 11.44 -12.07
N ALA A 57 9.25 10.38 -12.86
CA ALA A 57 8.79 10.39 -14.24
C ALA A 57 7.52 9.57 -14.36
N ALA A 58 6.43 10.09 -13.80
CA ALA A 58 5.10 9.88 -14.34
C ALA A 58 4.56 11.29 -14.62
N PRO A 59 4.40 11.64 -15.91
CA PRO A 59 3.04 11.56 -16.43
C PRO A 59 2.99 11.12 -17.91
N ALA A 60 2.10 10.20 -18.21
CA ALA A 60 1.54 10.08 -19.55
C ALA A 60 0.02 9.96 -19.43
N SER A 61 -0.61 11.05 -18.97
CA SER A 61 -1.99 11.35 -19.35
C SER A 61 -1.98 11.98 -20.73
N ALA A 62 -2.18 11.15 -21.76
CA ALA A 62 -2.75 11.49 -23.07
C ALA A 62 -2.85 10.16 -23.83
N VAL A 63 -4.02 9.70 -24.27
CA VAL A 63 -4.82 10.41 -25.27
C VAL A 63 -6.30 10.02 -25.18
N SER A 64 -7.15 11.03 -25.09
CA SER A 64 -8.47 10.94 -25.74
C SER A 64 -8.24 11.07 -27.24
N ALA A 65 -8.58 10.02 -27.98
CA ALA A 65 -8.76 10.08 -29.42
C ALA A 65 -9.98 9.23 -29.79
N ALA A 66 -11.13 9.90 -29.93
CA ALA A 66 -12.24 9.38 -30.72
C ALA A 66 -11.94 9.63 -32.20
N PRO A 67 -12.36 8.71 -33.09
CA PRO A 67 -13.34 9.19 -34.07
C PRO A 67 -14.53 8.25 -34.27
N ALA A 68 -15.53 8.83 -34.92
CA ALA A 68 -16.88 8.36 -35.19
C ALA A 68 -16.99 6.93 -35.73
N GLY A 69 -17.94 6.18 -35.17
CA GLY A 69 -18.52 4.96 -35.73
C GLY A 69 -20.03 5.03 -35.65
N THR A 70 -20.62 5.50 -36.76
CA THR A 70 -22.02 5.46 -37.22
C THR A 70 -23.08 4.75 -36.36
N SER A 71 -24.17 5.49 -36.13
CA SER A 71 -25.49 5.00 -35.75
C SER A 71 -25.95 3.84 -36.64
N SER A 72 -26.42 2.76 -36.03
CA SER A 72 -27.42 1.89 -36.63
C SER A 72 -28.49 1.64 -35.59
N ASP A 73 -29.51 2.48 -35.69
CA ASP A 73 -30.80 2.30 -35.07
C ASP A 73 -31.39 0.98 -35.59
N LEU A 74 -31.52 -0.01 -34.71
CA LEU A 74 -32.45 -1.12 -34.87
C LEU A 74 -33.17 -1.30 -33.54
N SER A 75 -34.18 -0.43 -33.40
CA SER A 75 -35.45 -0.73 -32.74
C SER A 75 -35.78 -2.23 -32.69
N ALA A 76 -36.03 -2.74 -31.48
CA ALA A 76 -37.25 -3.48 -31.09
C ALA A 76 -37.00 -4.63 -30.10
N THR A 77 -37.78 -4.58 -29.02
CA THR A 77 -38.32 -5.72 -28.21
C THR A 77 -37.46 -6.47 -27.18
N GLY A 78 -37.81 -6.25 -25.89
CA GLY A 78 -37.77 -7.26 -24.80
C GLY A 78 -36.88 -6.88 -23.60
N ARG A 79 -37.36 -6.28 -22.49
CA ARG A 79 -38.08 -6.92 -21.34
C ARG A 79 -37.47 -8.31 -21.00
N VAL A 80 -37.00 -8.67 -19.79
CA VAL A 80 -37.52 -8.49 -18.42
C VAL A 80 -36.42 -8.83 -17.39
N ALA A 81 -36.48 -8.13 -16.25
CA ALA A 81 -35.94 -8.39 -14.91
C ALA A 81 -35.27 -9.75 -14.58
N TYR A 82 -34.07 -9.65 -13.98
CA TYR A 82 -33.48 -10.69 -13.13
C TYR A 82 -33.54 -10.24 -11.66
N GLN A 83 -34.60 -10.62 -10.95
CA GLN A 83 -34.55 -10.82 -9.49
C GLN A 83 -35.43 -12.02 -9.15
N ARG A 84 -34.80 -13.12 -8.72
CA ARG A 84 -35.52 -14.21 -8.07
C ARG A 84 -35.05 -14.27 -6.62
N ALA A 85 -35.88 -13.72 -5.75
CA ALA A 85 -35.80 -13.94 -4.31
C ALA A 85 -36.04 -15.43 -4.02
N VAL A 86 -35.23 -15.97 -3.12
CA VAL A 86 -35.33 -17.33 -2.59
C VAL A 86 -36.30 -17.28 -1.41
N ALA A 87 -37.30 -18.17 -1.43
CA ALA A 87 -38.26 -18.35 -0.35
C ALA A 87 -37.67 -19.16 0.81
#